data_AF-A0A329J302-F1
#
_entry.id   AF-A0A329J302-F1
#
_cell.length_a   1.000
_cell.length_b   1.000
_cell.length_c   1.000
_cell.angle_alpha   90.00
_cell.angle_beta   90.00
_cell.angle_gamma   90.00
#
_symmetry.space_group_name_H-M   'P 1'
#
loop_
_entity.id
_entity.type
_entity.pdbx_description
1 polymer ?
#
loop_
_entity_poly.entity_id
_entity_poly.type
_entity_poly.pdbx_seq_one_letter_code
_entity_poly.pdbx_strand_id
1 'polypeptide(L)'
;MLGRHSAFLSSVGIAPTQPPEPNEGVVQWLRLTDDQRHQALQLAASICLGLRVPGDGGAADEAWCRAVAKALRPGAWLDPATQDPRALLAAWAGEACWSRLRLSWAPDALQPAFNDLPSNKLQTLWQAVLWRVSRG
;
A
#
# COMPACT_ATOMS: atom_id res chain seq x y z
N MET A 1 34.09 0.49 27.06
CA MET A 1 33.08 -0.40 27.67
C MET A 1 31.96 -0.63 26.64
N LEU A 2 32.05 -1.70 25.84
CA LEU A 2 30.97 -2.07 24.91
C LEU A 2 29.83 -2.75 25.69
N GLY A 3 28.65 -2.15 25.62
CA GLY A 3 27.49 -2.59 26.38
C GLY A 3 26.98 -3.96 25.97
N ARG A 4 26.47 -4.72 26.95
CA ARG A 4 25.88 -6.07 26.87
C ARG A 4 24.92 -6.30 25.70
N HIS A 5 24.35 -5.22 25.16
CA HIS A 5 23.47 -5.21 23.99
C HIS A 5 24.16 -5.73 22.71
N SER A 6 25.44 -5.40 22.50
CA SER A 6 26.20 -5.80 21.31
C SER A 6 26.54 -7.29 21.30
N ALA A 7 26.84 -7.87 22.48
CA ALA A 7 27.11 -9.30 22.62
C ALA A 7 25.86 -10.16 22.40
N PHE A 8 24.69 -9.67 22.78
CA PHE A 8 23.42 -10.37 22.56
C PHE A 8 23.05 -10.42 21.07
N LEU A 9 23.17 -9.30 20.34
CA LEU A 9 22.80 -9.27 18.91
C LEU A 9 23.65 -10.23 18.06
N SER A 10 24.94 -10.36 18.36
CA SER A 10 25.84 -11.32 17.70
C SER A 10 25.49 -12.78 18.00
N SER A 11 24.91 -13.09 19.17
CA SER A 11 24.55 -14.47 19.51
C SER A 11 23.26 -14.96 18.84
N VAL A 12 22.45 -14.06 18.28
CA VAL A 12 21.18 -14.40 17.60
C VAL A 12 21.26 -14.32 16.07
N GLY A 13 22.45 -14.07 15.50
CA GLY A 13 22.62 -13.94 14.05
C GLY A 13 21.91 -12.73 13.43
N ILE A 14 21.49 -11.77 14.26
CA ILE A 14 20.84 -10.54 13.82
C ILE A 14 21.94 -9.51 13.62
N ALA A 15 22.40 -9.37 12.38
CA ALA A 15 23.16 -8.19 12.00
C ALA A 15 22.26 -6.97 12.25
N PRO A 16 22.68 -5.96 13.03
CA PRO A 16 21.92 -4.73 13.20
C PRO A 16 21.92 -3.98 11.86
N THR A 17 21.00 -4.34 10.97
CA THR A 17 20.80 -3.64 9.71
C THR A 17 20.09 -2.34 10.01
N GLN A 18 20.65 -1.23 9.53
CA GLN A 18 19.97 0.06 9.55
C GLN A 18 18.59 -0.10 8.90
N PRO A 19 17.51 0.45 9.49
CA PRO A 19 16.23 0.50 8.81
C PRO A 19 16.46 1.15 7.43
N PRO A 20 15.93 0.58 6.34
CA PRO A 20 16.02 1.22 5.03
C PRO A 20 15.43 2.63 5.08
N GLU A 21 15.88 3.52 4.18
CA GLU A 21 15.34 4.87 4.11
C GLU A 21 13.81 4.81 4.05
N PRO A 22 13.10 5.54 4.93
CA PRO A 22 11.66 5.46 5.01
C PRO A 22 11.08 6.00 3.70
N ASN A 23 10.40 5.13 2.94
CA ASN A 23 9.62 5.56 1.79
C ASN A 23 8.57 6.57 2.26
N GLU A 24 8.70 7.85 1.84
CA GLU A 24 7.83 8.94 2.29
C GLU A 24 6.34 8.63 2.09
N GLY A 25 6.00 7.93 1.00
CA GLY A 25 4.63 7.50 0.76
C GLY A 25 4.14 6.51 1.82
N VAL A 26 4.96 5.54 2.21
CA VAL A 26 4.62 4.59 3.27
C VAL A 26 4.48 5.31 4.61
N VAL A 27 5.32 6.31 4.89
CA VAL A 27 5.17 7.16 6.08
C VAL A 27 3.84 7.91 6.05
N GLN A 28 3.46 8.48 4.91
CA GLN A 28 2.17 9.16 4.74
C GLN A 28 1.00 8.20 4.96
N TRP A 29 1.06 6.98 4.41
CA TRP A 29 0.07 5.93 4.66
C TRP A 29 -0.09 5.62 6.15
N LEU A 30 1.02 5.50 6.88
CA LEU A 30 1.02 5.24 8.31
C LEU A 30 0.44 6.39 9.14
N ARG A 31 0.41 7.63 8.62
CA ARG A 31 -0.20 8.79 9.28
C ARG A 31 -1.72 8.88 9.09
N LEU A 32 -2.27 8.16 8.12
CA LEU A 32 -3.71 8.15 7.88
C LEU A 32 -4.46 7.51 9.06
N THR A 33 -5.67 8.02 9.35
CA THR A 33 -6.62 7.36 10.24
C THR A 33 -7.10 6.05 9.63
N ASP A 34 -7.69 5.16 10.43
CA ASP A 34 -8.21 3.88 9.91
C ASP A 34 -9.32 4.10 8.87
N ASP A 35 -10.17 5.11 9.03
CA ASP A 35 -11.18 5.48 8.03
C ASP A 35 -10.54 5.95 6.72
N GLN A 36 -9.50 6.78 6.78
CA GLN A 36 -8.76 7.23 5.60
C GLN A 36 -8.03 6.08 4.89
N ARG A 37 -7.49 5.11 5.65
CA ARG A 37 -6.88 3.90 5.07
C ARG A 37 -7.92 3.03 4.38
N HIS A 38 -9.09 2.85 4.98
CA HIS A 38 -10.19 2.14 4.35
C HIS A 38 -10.65 2.83 3.06
N GLN A 39 -10.85 4.16 3.09
CA GLN A 39 -11.19 4.93 1.90
C GLN A 39 -10.11 4.82 0.82
N ALA A 40 -8.83 4.87 1.19
CA ALA A 40 -7.72 4.73 0.25
C ALA A 40 -7.74 3.36 -0.46
N LEU A 41 -8.00 2.27 0.27
CA LEU A 41 -8.16 0.94 -0.33
C LEU A 41 -9.38 0.86 -1.26
N GLN A 42 -10.50 1.49 -0.91
CA GLN A 42 -11.70 1.55 -1.77
C GLN A 42 -11.44 2.32 -3.07
N LEU A 43 -10.73 3.45 -3.01
CA LEU A 43 -10.34 4.21 -4.19
C LEU A 43 -9.40 3.39 -5.08
N ALA A 44 -8.38 2.74 -4.50
CA ALA A 44 -7.48 1.87 -5.25
C ALA A 44 -8.22 0.71 -5.92
N ALA A 45 -9.18 0.09 -5.21
CA ALA A 45 -10.03 -0.95 -5.76
C ALA A 45 -10.92 -0.45 -6.91
N SER A 46 -11.49 0.75 -6.79
CA SER A 46 -12.29 1.36 -7.86
C SER A 46 -11.46 1.66 -9.10
N ILE A 47 -10.25 2.20 -8.91
CA ILE A 47 -9.35 2.54 -10.01
C ILE A 47 -8.84 1.27 -10.73
N CYS A 48 -8.35 0.29 -9.97
CA CYS A 48 -7.61 -0.85 -10.52
C CYS A 48 -8.48 -2.07 -10.79
N LEU A 49 -9.50 -2.30 -9.97
CA LEU A 49 -10.34 -3.51 -10.00
C LEU A 49 -11.76 -3.22 -10.48
N GLY A 50 -12.11 -1.95 -10.71
CA GLY A 50 -13.44 -1.54 -11.15
C GLY A 50 -14.53 -1.72 -10.09
N LEU A 51 -14.16 -1.85 -8.81
CA LEU A 51 -15.13 -2.00 -7.73
C LEU A 51 -15.82 -0.66 -7.42
N ARG A 52 -17.09 -0.68 -7.04
CA ARG A 52 -17.81 0.55 -6.71
C ARG A 52 -17.36 1.09 -5.36
N VAL A 53 -17.17 2.41 -5.25
CA VAL A 53 -16.91 3.08 -3.98
C VAL A 53 -18.23 3.16 -3.20
N PRO A 54 -18.33 2.59 -1.98
CA PRO A 54 -19.55 2.65 -1.18
C PRO A 54 -19.76 4.04 -0.54
N GLY A 55 -21.02 4.49 -0.46
CA GLY A 55 -21.43 5.70 0.29
C GLY A 55 -21.99 6.87 -0.56
N ASP A 56 -22.61 7.85 0.13
CA ASP A 56 -23.34 8.97 -0.49
C ASP A 56 -22.44 10.02 -1.18
N GLY A 57 -21.14 10.05 -0.86
CA GLY A 57 -20.13 10.82 -1.59
C GLY A 57 -19.68 10.17 -2.91
N GLY A 58 -20.20 8.99 -3.24
CA GLY A 58 -19.70 8.10 -4.28
C GLY A 58 -19.64 8.69 -5.68
N ALA A 59 -20.53 9.62 -6.07
CA ALA A 59 -20.57 10.11 -7.45
C ALA A 59 -19.33 10.91 -7.87
N ALA A 60 -18.81 11.78 -6.97
CA ALA A 60 -17.63 12.59 -7.25
C ALA A 60 -16.35 11.73 -7.23
N ASP A 61 -16.26 10.80 -6.29
CA ASP A 61 -15.13 9.87 -6.19
C ASP A 61 -15.14 8.84 -7.33
N GLU A 62 -16.30 8.36 -7.77
CA GLU A 62 -16.42 7.48 -8.94
C GLU A 62 -15.96 8.18 -10.23
N ALA A 63 -16.36 9.43 -10.45
CA ALA A 63 -15.93 10.18 -11.63
C ALA A 63 -14.41 10.39 -11.64
N TRP A 64 -13.84 10.73 -10.48
CA TRP A 64 -12.40 10.86 -10.31
C TRP A 64 -11.68 9.52 -10.50
N CYS A 65 -12.17 8.43 -9.90
CA CYS A 65 -11.60 7.08 -10.05
C CYS A 65 -11.58 6.66 -11.53
N ARG A 66 -12.67 6.89 -12.28
CA ARG A 66 -12.70 6.60 -13.73
C ARG A 66 -11.65 7.39 -14.51
N ALA A 67 -11.45 8.67 -14.17
CA ALA A 67 -10.44 9.50 -14.82
C ALA A 67 -9.02 8.98 -14.55
N VAL A 68 -8.73 8.61 -13.30
CA VAL A 68 -7.44 8.04 -12.90
C VAL A 68 -7.23 6.65 -13.53
N ALA A 69 -8.24 5.79 -13.55
CA ALA A 69 -8.19 4.48 -14.20
C ALA A 69 -7.87 4.60 -15.70
N LYS A 70 -8.50 5.56 -16.39
CA LYS A 70 -8.22 5.83 -17.81
C LYS A 70 -6.77 6.26 -18.05
N ALA A 71 -6.19 7.03 -17.14
CA ALA A 71 -4.79 7.49 -17.23
C ALA A 71 -3.78 6.37 -16.89
N LEU A 72 -4.05 5.59 -15.84
CA LEU A 72 -3.16 4.53 -15.39
C LEU A 72 -3.23 3.29 -16.28
N ARG A 73 -4.39 3.03 -16.91
CA ARG A 73 -4.73 1.83 -17.68
C ARG A 73 -4.38 0.52 -16.95
N PRO A 74 -4.98 0.24 -15.77
CA PRO A 74 -4.66 -0.95 -14.98
C PRO A 74 -4.75 -2.26 -15.77
N GLY A 75 -5.74 -2.40 -16.66
CA GLY A 75 -5.88 -3.60 -17.51
C GLY A 75 -4.72 -3.89 -18.47
N ALA A 76 -3.73 -2.99 -18.61
CA ALA A 76 -2.53 -3.23 -19.42
C ALA A 76 -1.36 -3.84 -18.62
N TRP A 77 -1.41 -3.84 -17.29
CA TRP A 77 -0.30 -4.28 -16.44
C TRP A 77 -0.71 -5.03 -15.17
N LEU A 78 -1.99 -4.98 -14.80
CA LEU A 78 -2.53 -5.68 -13.65
C LEU A 78 -3.07 -7.05 -14.09
N ASP A 79 -2.67 -8.10 -13.37
CA ASP A 79 -3.24 -9.43 -13.54
C ASP A 79 -4.75 -9.41 -13.24
N PRO A 80 -5.62 -9.84 -14.17
CA PRO A 80 -7.06 -9.96 -13.94
C PRO A 80 -7.44 -10.83 -12.74
N ALA A 81 -6.57 -11.75 -12.29
CA ALA A 81 -6.78 -12.54 -11.09
C ALA A 81 -6.59 -11.74 -9.79
N THR A 82 -6.03 -10.53 -9.85
CA THR A 82 -5.89 -9.67 -8.67
C THR A 82 -7.26 -9.16 -8.26
N GLN A 83 -7.73 -9.58 -7.08
CA GLN A 83 -9.04 -9.17 -6.54
C GLN A 83 -8.94 -8.33 -5.25
N ASP A 84 -7.77 -8.29 -4.62
CA ASP A 84 -7.56 -7.56 -3.38
C ASP A 84 -6.70 -6.30 -3.60
N PRO A 85 -7.22 -5.09 -3.33
CA PRO A 85 -6.43 -3.86 -3.43
C PRO A 85 -5.22 -3.82 -2.48
N ARG A 86 -5.23 -4.61 -1.40
CA ARG A 86 -4.11 -4.73 -0.46
C ARG A 86 -2.89 -5.39 -1.12
N ALA A 87 -3.07 -6.19 -2.16
CA ALA A 87 -1.95 -6.71 -2.96
C ALA A 87 -1.21 -5.57 -3.70
N LEU A 88 -1.93 -4.55 -4.18
CA LEU A 88 -1.34 -3.36 -4.79
C LEU A 88 -0.54 -2.53 -3.78
N LEU A 89 -1.01 -2.52 -2.52
CA LEU A 89 -0.32 -1.84 -1.41
C LEU A 89 0.94 -2.61 -1.02
N ALA A 90 0.86 -3.94 -0.96
CA ALA A 90 2.00 -4.81 -0.69
C ALA A 90 3.10 -4.65 -1.73
N ALA A 91 2.74 -4.68 -3.01
CA ALA A 91 3.67 -4.51 -4.12
C ALA A 91 4.33 -3.12 -4.12
N TRP A 92 3.58 -2.07 -3.74
CA TRP A 92 4.12 -0.72 -3.65
C TRP A 92 5.02 -0.49 -2.43
N ALA A 93 4.61 -0.99 -1.27
CA ALA A 93 5.38 -0.87 -0.04
C ALA A 93 6.67 -1.70 -0.08
N GLY A 94 6.68 -2.78 -0.86
CA GLY A 94 7.78 -3.72 -0.94
C GLY A 94 7.94 -4.56 0.32
N GLU A 95 8.78 -5.59 0.22
CA GLU A 95 8.93 -6.61 1.27
C GLU A 95 9.38 -6.03 2.62
N ALA A 96 10.27 -5.05 2.59
CA ALA A 96 10.83 -4.42 3.78
C ALA A 96 9.76 -3.69 4.63
N CYS A 97 8.77 -3.06 4.00
CA CYS A 97 7.71 -2.34 4.70
C CYS A 97 6.45 -3.19 4.89
N TRP A 98 6.20 -4.18 4.02
CA TRP A 98 4.99 -5.00 4.06
C TRP A 98 4.80 -5.76 5.36
N SER A 99 5.89 -6.34 5.89
CA SER A 99 5.84 -7.10 7.15
C SER A 99 5.29 -6.28 8.33
N ARG A 100 5.48 -4.96 8.30
CA ARG A 100 4.95 -4.04 9.32
C ARG A 100 3.52 -3.59 9.00
N LEU A 101 3.26 -3.27 7.73
CA LEU A 101 1.92 -2.86 7.29
C LEU A 101 0.88 -3.95 7.51
N ARG A 102 1.24 -5.22 7.28
CA ARG A 102 0.30 -6.34 7.43
C ARG A 102 -0.17 -6.59 8.86
N LEU A 103 0.51 -6.03 9.87
CA LEU A 103 0.14 -6.19 11.28
C LEU A 103 -1.20 -5.54 11.61
N SER A 104 -1.69 -4.64 10.76
CA SER A 104 -3.02 -4.04 10.88
C SER A 104 -4.15 -4.98 10.45
N TRP A 105 -3.85 -6.16 9.91
CA TRP A 105 -4.83 -7.14 9.44
C TRP A 105 -4.61 -8.52 10.07
N ALA A 106 -5.63 -9.39 9.98
CA ALA A 106 -5.51 -10.76 10.45
C ALA A 106 -4.41 -11.52 9.68
N PRO A 107 -3.65 -12.41 10.33
CA PRO A 107 -2.48 -13.08 9.73
C PRO A 107 -2.76 -13.81 8.42
N ASP A 108 -3.96 -14.41 8.31
CA ASP A 108 -4.37 -15.24 7.16
C ASP A 108 -5.16 -14.44 6.11
N ALA A 109 -5.36 -13.14 6.32
CA ALA A 109 -6.17 -12.32 5.43
C ALA A 109 -5.50 -12.08 4.07
N LEU A 110 -4.19 -12.28 3.94
CA LEU A 110 -3.41 -11.89 2.77
C LEU A 110 -2.29 -12.88 2.49
N GLN A 111 -2.28 -13.45 1.29
CA GLN A 111 -1.07 -14.05 0.74
C GLN A 111 -0.19 -12.93 0.16
N PRO A 112 1.09 -12.81 0.55
CA PRO A 112 1.96 -11.79 -0.01
C PRO A 112 2.24 -12.10 -1.48
N ALA A 113 1.54 -11.41 -2.36
CA ALA A 113 1.85 -11.37 -3.78
C ALA A 113 2.70 -10.13 -4.05
N PHE A 114 4.03 -10.25 -3.88
CA PHE A 114 4.96 -9.31 -4.47
C PHE A 114 5.05 -9.60 -5.97
N ASN A 115 3.93 -9.39 -6.66
CA ASN A 115 3.90 -9.51 -8.11
C ASN A 115 4.84 -8.44 -8.70
N ASP A 116 5.49 -8.76 -9.83
CA ASP A 116 6.32 -7.84 -10.64
C ASP A 116 5.46 -6.74 -11.28
N LEU A 117 4.77 -5.98 -10.44
CA LEU A 117 3.92 -4.87 -10.84
C LEU A 117 4.80 -3.65 -11.12
N PRO A 118 4.45 -2.86 -12.15
CA PRO A 118 5.25 -1.70 -12.53
C PRO A 118 5.28 -0.65 -11.41
N SER A 119 6.46 -0.48 -10.80
CA SER A 119 6.70 0.41 -9.66
C SER A 119 6.30 1.86 -9.93
N ASN A 120 6.51 2.36 -11.15
CA ASN A 120 6.11 3.71 -11.57
C ASN A 120 4.57 3.90 -11.60
N LYS A 121 3.82 2.88 -12.02
CA LYS A 121 2.34 2.91 -12.03
C LYS A 121 1.80 2.83 -10.61
N LEU A 122 2.35 1.94 -9.80
CA LEU A 122 2.01 1.84 -8.38
C LEU A 122 2.32 3.13 -7.63
N GLN A 123 3.48 3.74 -7.86
CA GLN A 123 3.82 5.03 -7.28
C GLN A 123 2.79 6.10 -7.67
N THR A 124 2.44 6.18 -8.96
CA THR A 124 1.46 7.16 -9.45
C THR A 124 0.08 6.93 -8.84
N LEU A 125 -0.36 5.67 -8.73
CA LEU A 125 -1.61 5.28 -8.08
C LEU A 125 -1.65 5.76 -6.63
N TRP A 126 -0.65 5.36 -5.83
CA TRP A 126 -0.65 5.63 -4.40
C TRP A 126 -0.46 7.12 -4.10
N GLN A 127 0.32 7.86 -4.89
CA GLN A 127 0.40 9.31 -4.76
C GLN A 127 -0.96 9.99 -5.01
N ALA A 128 -1.69 9.58 -6.06
CA ALA A 128 -3.00 10.13 -6.36
C ALA A 128 -4.04 9.80 -5.27
N VAL A 129 -4.04 8.56 -4.77
CA VAL A 129 -4.94 8.11 -3.70
C VAL A 129 -4.63 8.80 -2.39
N LEU A 130 -3.36 8.84 -1.96
CA LEU A 130 -2.93 9.48 -0.72
C LEU A 130 -3.30 10.97 -0.70
N TRP A 131 -3.09 11.66 -1.83
CA TRP A 131 -3.50 13.06 -1.99
C TRP A 131 -5.02 13.25 -1.88
N ARG A 132 -5.81 12.30 -2.41
CA ARG A 132 -7.27 12.36 -2.38
C ARG A 132 -7.80 12.23 -0.95
N VAL A 133 -7.29 11.27 -0.19
CA VAL A 133 -7.73 11.01 1.20
C VAL A 133 -7.15 12.00 2.22
N SER A 134 -6.02 12.65 1.93
CA SER A 134 -5.46 13.67 2.81
C SER A 134 -6.14 15.04 2.70
N ARG A 135 -7.04 15.21 1.72
CA ARG A 135 -7.80 16.45 1.48
C ARG A 135 -9.26 16.40 1.93
N GLY A 136 -9.78 15.21 2.21
CA GLY A 136 -11.11 15.00 2.79
C GLY A 136 -11.06 15.08 4.30
#